data_AF-A0A317G8C4-F1
#
_entry.id   AF-A0A317G8C4-F1
#
_cell.length_a   1.000
_cell.length_b   1.000
_cell.length_c   1.000
_cell.angle_alpha   90.00
_cell.angle_beta   90.00
_cell.angle_gamma   90.00
#
_symmetry.space_group_name_H-M   'P 1'
#
loop_
_entity.id
_entity.type
_entity.pdbx_description
1 polymer ?
#
loop_
_entity_poly.entity_id
_entity_poly.type
_entity_poly.pdbx_seq_one_letter_code
_entity_poly.pdbx_strand_id
1 'polypeptide(L)'
;MHIDEQKIDVKLSYYYIGHFSRYIKEGARRVLSSTYDNDIETVSFINPDESLVTVILNRRDEDKKAVVSTGDGYVEVEIPAHSIQTLVM
;
A
#
# COMPACT_ATOMS: atom_id res chain seq x y z
N MET A 1 -13.30 16.25 40.35
CA MET A 1 -13.37 16.29 38.88
C MET A 1 -12.36 15.26 38.37
N HIS A 2 -12.80 14.01 38.16
CA HIS A 2 -11.96 12.99 37.54
C HIS A 2 -11.99 13.26 36.03
N ILE A 3 -10.82 13.46 35.45
CA ILE A 3 -10.66 13.61 34.01
C ILE A 3 -10.49 12.18 33.50
N ASP A 4 -11.55 11.58 32.98
CA ASP A 4 -11.45 10.29 32.32
C ASP A 4 -10.50 10.44 31.12
N GLU A 5 -9.43 9.64 31.10
CA GLU A 5 -8.50 9.58 29.97
C GLU A 5 -9.26 9.21 28.70
N GLN A 6 -9.23 10.08 27.67
CA GLN A 6 -9.74 9.74 26.35
C GLN A 6 -8.84 8.67 25.71
N LYS A 7 -9.22 7.41 25.86
CA LYS A 7 -8.53 6.28 25.24
C LYS A 7 -9.02 6.08 23.81
N ILE A 8 -8.08 6.08 22.85
CA ILE A 8 -8.34 5.75 21.45
C ILE A 8 -8.16 4.24 21.26
N ASP A 9 -9.18 3.56 20.73
CA ASP A 9 -9.12 2.14 20.33
C ASP A 9 -8.77 2.05 18.84
N VAL A 10 -7.52 1.69 18.53
CA VAL A 10 -7.03 1.57 17.15
C VAL A 10 -7.19 0.13 16.67
N LYS A 11 -7.96 -0.06 15.60
CA LYS A 11 -8.15 -1.36 14.92
C LYS A 11 -7.24 -1.49 13.70
N LEU A 12 -7.07 -2.73 13.20
CA LEU A 12 -6.33 -2.98 11.95
C LEU A 12 -6.85 -2.14 10.78
N SER A 13 -8.17 -1.89 10.72
CA SER A 13 -8.78 -1.05 9.68
C SER A 13 -8.17 0.36 9.60
N TYR A 14 -7.69 0.91 10.72
CA TYR A 14 -7.01 2.21 10.74
C TYR A 14 -5.74 2.19 9.88
N TYR A 15 -4.94 1.12 9.98
CA TYR A 15 -3.72 0.96 9.19
C TYR A 15 -4.05 0.63 7.74
N TYR A 16 -4.99 -0.28 7.49
CA TYR A 16 -5.41 -0.64 6.13
C TYR A 16 -5.92 0.56 5.35
N ILE A 17 -6.81 1.37 5.93
CA ILE A 17 -7.27 2.61 5.28
C ILE A 17 -6.10 3.59 5.12
N GLY A 18 -5.20 3.67 6.11
CA GLY A 18 -4.02 4.51 6.06
C GLY A 18 -3.08 4.23 4.87
N HIS A 19 -2.94 2.96 4.45
CA HIS A 19 -2.15 2.58 3.27
C HIS A 19 -2.66 3.19 1.96
N PHE A 20 -3.92 3.59 1.92
CA PHE A 20 -4.52 4.31 0.80
C PHE A 20 -4.56 5.80 1.10
N SER A 21 -5.27 6.20 2.16
CA SER A 21 -5.67 7.60 2.38
C SER A 21 -4.50 8.55 2.68
N ARG A 22 -3.35 8.04 3.16
CA ARG A 22 -2.18 8.87 3.43
C ARG A 22 -1.41 9.23 2.15
N TYR A 23 -1.43 8.33 1.17
CA TYR A 23 -0.53 8.38 0.01
C TYR A 23 -1.25 8.70 -1.29
N ILE A 24 -2.49 8.24 -1.46
CA ILE A 24 -3.33 8.54 -2.62
C ILE A 24 -4.04 9.87 -2.39
N LYS A 25 -3.75 10.87 -3.23
CA LYS A 25 -4.30 12.22 -3.11
C LYS A 25 -5.62 12.37 -3.84
N GLU A 26 -6.39 13.36 -3.42
CA GLU A 26 -7.59 13.76 -4.15
C GLU A 26 -7.24 14.07 -5.62
N GLY A 27 -8.05 13.58 -6.56
CA GLY A 27 -7.79 13.71 -7.99
C GLY A 27 -6.82 12.67 -8.57
N ALA A 28 -6.26 11.76 -7.75
CA ALA A 28 -5.46 10.65 -8.24
C ALA A 28 -6.24 9.75 -9.20
N ARG A 29 -5.56 9.23 -10.21
CA ARG A 29 -6.14 8.36 -11.24
C ARG A 29 -5.60 6.96 -11.09
N ARG A 30 -6.51 5.97 -11.00
CA ARG A 30 -6.10 4.57 -11.00
C ARG A 30 -5.50 4.20 -12.35
N VAL A 31 -4.34 3.55 -12.34
CA VAL A 31 -3.67 3.03 -13.52
C VAL A 31 -3.63 1.51 -13.48
N LEU A 32 -3.30 0.89 -14.63
CA LEU A 32 -3.17 -0.56 -14.70
C LEU A 32 -1.95 -1.01 -13.89
N SER A 33 -2.16 -1.98 -13.01
CA SER A 33 -1.13 -2.76 -12.33
C SER A 33 -1.37 -4.23 -12.63
N SER A 34 -0.30 -4.99 -12.86
CA SER A 34 -0.36 -6.42 -13.07
C SER A 34 0.73 -7.12 -12.29
N THR A 35 0.49 -8.39 -11.99
CA THR A 35 1.41 -9.27 -11.27
C THR A 35 1.40 -10.62 -11.98
N TYR A 36 2.55 -11.31 -12.00
CA TYR A 36 2.63 -12.70 -12.43
C TYR A 36 2.33 -13.67 -11.29
N ASP A 37 2.34 -13.17 -10.04
CA ASP A 37 2.10 -13.95 -8.83
C ASP A 37 0.65 -13.77 -8.39
N ASN A 38 -0.13 -14.85 -8.45
CA ASN A 38 -1.55 -14.85 -8.10
C ASN A 38 -1.83 -14.66 -6.61
N ASP A 39 -0.81 -14.76 -5.76
CA ASP A 39 -0.94 -14.57 -4.31
C ASP A 39 -0.69 -13.13 -3.86
N ILE A 40 -0.21 -12.29 -4.77
CA ILE A 40 0.01 -10.87 -4.52
C ILE A 40 -1.14 -10.08 -5.13
N GLU A 41 -1.80 -9.26 -4.34
CA GLU A 41 -2.78 -8.30 -4.83
C GLU A 41 -2.10 -6.92 -4.96
N THR A 42 -2.33 -6.22 -6.07
CA THR A 42 -1.72 -4.91 -6.33
C THR A 42 -2.67 -3.93 -7.00
N VAL A 43 -2.57 -2.66 -6.61
CA VAL A 43 -3.28 -1.55 -7.26
C VAL A 43 -2.40 -0.31 -7.29
N SER A 44 -2.40 0.40 -8.42
CA SER A 44 -1.57 1.59 -8.62
C SER A 44 -2.38 2.83 -9.02
N PHE A 45 -1.89 3.99 -8.62
CA PHE A 45 -2.49 5.30 -8.86
C PHE A 45 -1.42 6.32 -9.22
N ILE A 46 -1.74 7.25 -10.13
CA ILE A 46 -0.95 8.46 -10.38
C ILE A 46 -1.62 9.62 -9.65
N ASN A 47 -0.90 10.26 -8.74
CA ASN A 47 -1.35 11.48 -8.06
C ASN A 47 -1.29 12.70 -9.01
N PRO A 48 -1.95 13.81 -8.66
CA PRO A 48 -1.86 15.05 -9.46
C PRO A 48 -0.46 15.67 -9.55
N ASP A 49 0.45 15.32 -8.64
CA ASP A 49 1.86 15.72 -8.68
C ASP A 49 2.73 14.75 -9.51
N GLU A 50 2.09 13.85 -10.25
CA GLU A 50 2.68 12.78 -11.08
C GLU A 50 3.38 11.66 -10.29
N SER A 51 3.35 11.68 -8.95
CA SER A 51 3.88 10.55 -8.16
C SER A 51 3.07 9.27 -8.37
N LEU A 52 3.78 8.14 -8.52
CA LEU A 52 3.18 6.81 -8.66
C LEU A 52 3.07 6.17 -7.28
N VAL A 53 1.84 5.86 -6.89
CA VAL A 53 1.53 5.15 -5.64
C VAL A 53 1.10 3.73 -5.98
N THR A 54 1.80 2.73 -5.45
CA THR A 54 1.44 1.31 -5.61
C THR A 54 1.21 0.67 -4.26
N VAL A 55 0.02 0.11 -4.05
CA VAL A 55 -0.33 -0.66 -2.85
C VAL A 55 -0.21 -2.13 -3.18
N ILE A 56 0.54 -2.86 -2.35
CA ILE A 56 0.84 -4.29 -2.50
C ILE A 56 0.36 -5.01 -1.25
N LEU A 57 -0.37 -6.10 -1.42
CA LEU A 57 -0.89 -6.92 -0.34
C LEU A 57 -0.43 -8.37 -0.52
N ASN A 58 0.23 -8.91 0.51
CA ASN A 58 0.53 -10.33 0.66
C ASN A 58 -0.34 -10.92 1.77
N ARG A 59 -1.21 -11.86 1.40
CA ARG A 59 -2.14 -12.54 2.32
C ARG A 59 -1.64 -13.93 2.74
N ARG A 60 -0.44 -14.30 2.29
CA ARG A 60 0.14 -15.62 2.51
C ARG A 60 1.00 -15.63 3.76
N ASP A 61 1.27 -16.84 4.23
CA ASP A 61 2.11 -17.13 5.38
C ASP A 61 3.61 -17.09 5.07
N GLU A 62 3.98 -16.76 3.83
CA GLU A 62 5.36 -16.73 3.35
C GLU A 62 5.76 -15.34 2.86
N ASP A 63 7.02 -14.99 3.11
CA ASP A 63 7.63 -13.80 2.56
C ASP A 63 7.85 -13.97 1.06
N LYS A 64 7.57 -12.92 0.29
CA LYS A 64 7.80 -12.90 -1.16
C LYS A 64 8.82 -11.85 -1.54
N LYS A 65 9.53 -12.07 -2.64
CA LYS A 65 10.38 -11.06 -3.27
C LYS A 65 9.83 -10.74 -4.64
N ALA A 66 9.75 -9.46 -4.97
CA ALA A 66 9.25 -9.01 -6.25
C ALA A 66 10.11 -7.86 -6.78
N VAL A 67 10.09 -7.71 -8.10
CA VAL A 67 10.59 -6.52 -8.77
C VAL A 67 9.38 -5.72 -9.23
N VAL A 68 9.20 -4.52 -8.68
CA VAL A 68 8.18 -3.59 -9.13
C VAL A 68 8.78 -2.78 -10.26
N SER A 69 8.38 -3.11 -11.49
CA SER A 69 8.77 -2.40 -12.68
C SER A 69 7.75 -1.32 -13.02
N THR A 70 8.26 -0.15 -13.36
CA THR A 70 7.53 1.04 -13.79
C THR A 70 8.03 1.44 -15.18
N GLY A 71 7.35 2.39 -15.84
CA GLY A 71 7.84 2.91 -17.13
C GLY A 71 9.23 3.55 -17.03
N ASP A 72 9.60 4.05 -15.85
CA ASP A 72 10.80 4.87 -15.62
C ASP A 72 11.93 4.13 -14.88
N GLY A 73 11.71 2.87 -14.48
CA GLY A 73 12.68 2.09 -13.74
C GLY A 73 12.07 0.94 -12.95
N TYR A 74 12.86 0.33 -12.07
CA TYR A 74 12.40 -0.77 -11.22
C TYR A 74 12.96 -0.68 -9.80
N VAL A 75 12.25 -1.30 -8.87
CA VAL A 75 12.68 -1.45 -7.47
C VAL A 75 12.47 -2.89 -7.01
N GLU A 76 13.46 -3.44 -6.32
CA GLU A 76 13.32 -4.73 -5.64
C GLU A 76 12.64 -4.52 -4.29
N VAL A 77 11.63 -5.34 -4.00
CA VAL A 77 10.87 -5.27 -2.75
C VAL A 77 10.76 -6.66 -2.12
N GLU A 78 10.96 -6.68 -0.81
CA GLU A 78 10.59 -7.82 0.03
C GLU A 78 9.20 -7.56 0.60
N ILE A 79 8.32 -8.54 0.46
CA ILE A 79 6.91 -8.47 0.81
C ILE A 79 6.64 -9.51 1.90
N PRO A 80 6.76 -9.15 3.18
CA PRO A 80 6.59 -10.11 4.27
C PRO A 80 5.22 -10.79 4.26
N ALA A 81 5.13 -11.96 4.88
CA ALA A 81 3.88 -12.65 5.15
C ALA A 81 2.87 -11.71 5.84
N HIS A 82 1.59 -11.82 5.48
CA HIS A 82 0.49 -11.03 6.06
C HIS A 82 0.73 -9.51 6.09
N SER A 83 1.37 -8.96 5.06
CA SER A 83 1.73 -7.54 4.99
C SER A 83 0.97 -6.79 3.92
N ILE A 84 0.77 -5.50 4.17
CA ILE A 84 0.38 -4.51 3.18
C ILE A 84 1.46 -3.43 3.13
N GLN A 85 1.87 -3.05 1.93
CA GLN A 85 2.91 -2.04 1.70
C GLN A 85 2.41 -1.01 0.69
N THR A 86 2.86 0.23 0.86
CA THR A 86 2.60 1.31 -0.08
C THR A 86 3.92 1.90 -0.54
N LEU A 87 4.21 1.76 -1.83
CA LEU A 87 5.37 2.35 -2.49
C LEU A 87 4.95 3.69 -3.09
N VAL A 88 5.78 4.72 -2.90
CA VAL A 88 5.62 6.04 -3.53
C VAL A 88 6.90 6.31 -4.31
N MET A 89 6.75 6.57 -5.61
CA MET A 89 7.84 6.76 -6.57
C MET A 89 7.67 8.07 -7.32
#